data_AF-A0A815I9V2-F1
#
_entry.id   AF-A0A815I9V2-F1
#
_cell.length_a   1.000
_cell.length_b   1.000
_cell.length_c   1.000
_cell.angle_alpha   90.00
_cell.angle_beta   90.00
_cell.angle_gamma   90.00
#
_symmetry.space_group_name_H-M   'P 1'
#
loop_
_entity.id
_entity.type
_entity.pdbx_description
1 polymer ?
#
loop_
_entity_poly.entity_id
_entity_poly.type
_entity_poly.pdbx_seq_one_letter_code
_entity_poly.pdbx_strand_id
1 'polypeptide(L)'
;MSSTVAVQTPNAAHNLDKNELYLIGPNFWNVRGRFKILKLVDIETQMSIIQLRNGKFLVIDTVEMSDRLRQEINQLTNNGENIEAVIGTHPFHTLSFPAFYQAYPKAAYYGTPRHLRRLTEIPWKGDLNDCNIRQKWEPDVEMRIPAGAEFINPQPESSNHFICVFVYHPTSRTLHVDDTIMYAEKPGFLLKLFGYKHGAMAFHPSIKSSGLYPTSDAPHIFRDWMRNMLRDWPFENICCAHMGVKIGGAHADVTTLLNSAEPLFAKLSEKNRKKNPGDEIPPDNHSHMNVSGHECG
;
A
#
# COMPACT_ATOMS: atom_id res chain seq x y z
N MET A 1 5.93 17.37 31.65
CA MET A 1 7.28 17.07 31.12
C MET A 1 7.10 16.65 29.68
N SER A 2 7.39 17.56 28.75
CA SER A 2 7.21 17.33 27.32
C SER A 2 8.40 16.53 26.81
N SER A 3 8.20 15.25 26.51
CA SER A 3 9.22 14.41 25.88
C SER A 3 9.34 14.81 24.42
N THR A 4 10.33 15.63 24.10
CA THR A 4 10.76 15.88 22.72
C THR A 4 11.44 14.62 22.20
N VAL A 5 10.69 13.76 21.53
CA VAL A 5 11.26 12.74 20.66
C VAL A 5 11.94 13.46 19.51
N ALA A 6 13.24 13.27 19.37
CA ALA A 6 14.05 13.91 18.34
C ALA A 6 13.50 13.56 16.95
N VAL A 7 13.12 14.58 16.19
CA VAL A 7 12.76 14.44 14.78
C VAL A 7 14.06 14.12 14.01
N GLN A 8 14.21 12.88 13.58
CA GLN A 8 15.28 12.46 12.67
C GLN A 8 14.93 12.88 11.23
N THR A 9 15.84 13.60 10.56
CA THR A 9 15.83 13.88 9.11
C THR A 9 17.28 14.03 8.62
N PRO A 10 17.62 13.87 7.31
CA PRO A 10 16.99 13.10 6.25
C PRO A 10 18.06 12.32 5.45
N ASN A 11 18.27 11.04 5.76
CA ASN A 11 18.79 10.09 4.78
C ASN A 11 17.92 8.87 4.96
N ALA A 12 17.29 8.42 3.87
CA ALA A 12 16.37 7.28 3.84
C ALA A 12 16.87 6.17 4.77
N ALA A 13 16.00 5.76 5.69
CA ALA A 13 16.36 5.03 6.89
C ALA A 13 17.09 3.76 6.51
N HIS A 14 18.42 3.75 6.68
CA HIS A 14 19.24 2.57 6.44
C HIS A 14 18.75 1.42 7.30
N ASN A 15 17.91 0.60 6.68
CA ASN A 15 17.23 -0.55 7.24
C ASN A 15 16.59 -0.24 8.58
N LEU A 16 15.33 0.24 8.55
CA LEU A 16 14.40 0.00 9.65
C LEU A 16 14.65 -1.41 10.19
N ASP A 17 14.92 -1.53 11.49
CA ASP A 17 15.27 -2.80 12.08
C ASP A 17 14.17 -3.81 11.75
N LYS A 18 14.55 -4.86 11.01
CA LYS A 18 13.58 -5.83 10.51
C LYS A 18 12.92 -6.47 11.70
N ASN A 19 11.60 -6.50 11.66
CA ASN A 19 10.76 -7.07 12.70
C ASN A 19 10.80 -6.30 14.03
N GLU A 20 10.83 -4.97 13.95
CA GLU A 20 10.74 -4.05 15.10
C GLU A 20 9.87 -2.85 14.71
N LEU A 21 9.21 -2.24 15.69
CA LEU A 21 8.44 -1.02 15.48
C LEU A 21 9.38 0.17 15.30
N TYR A 22 9.30 0.80 14.12
CA TYR A 22 9.98 2.06 13.87
C TYR A 22 8.99 3.21 13.71
N LEU A 23 9.16 4.27 14.49
CA LEU A 23 8.32 5.46 14.43
C LEU A 23 8.69 6.31 13.20
N ILE A 24 7.80 6.38 12.21
CA ILE A 24 7.99 7.17 10.98
C ILE A 24 7.58 8.63 11.19
N GLY A 25 6.51 8.84 11.93
CA GLY A 25 6.00 10.15 12.30
C GLY A 25 5.05 10.02 13.49
N PRO A 26 4.49 11.14 13.99
CA PRO A 26 3.60 11.11 15.14
C PRO A 26 2.50 10.06 14.97
N ASN A 27 2.39 9.14 15.93
CA ASN A 27 1.37 8.09 15.98
C ASN A 27 1.38 7.10 14.79
N PHE A 28 2.49 7.01 14.03
CA PHE A 28 2.62 6.07 12.91
C PHE A 28 3.91 5.28 13.02
N TRP A 29 3.78 3.96 13.15
CA TRP A 29 4.89 3.01 13.14
C TRP A 29 4.87 2.18 11.85
N ASN A 30 6.05 1.81 11.36
CA ASN A 30 6.22 0.83 10.29
C ASN A 30 7.16 -0.29 10.76
N VAL A 31 6.91 -1.48 10.25
CA VAL A 31 7.70 -2.69 10.49
C VAL A 31 8.09 -3.28 9.15
N ARG A 32 9.36 -3.66 9.02
CA ARG A 32 9.86 -4.40 7.86
C ARG A 32 9.88 -5.90 8.13
N GLY A 33 9.27 -6.68 7.25
CA GLY A 33 9.29 -8.13 7.27
C GLY A 33 10.21 -8.70 6.18
N ARG A 34 10.61 -9.97 6.34
CA ARG A 34 11.31 -10.71 5.27
C ARG A 34 10.30 -11.39 4.38
N PHE A 35 10.53 -11.38 3.08
CA PHE A 35 9.73 -12.13 2.12
C PHE A 35 10.59 -12.58 0.95
N LYS A 36 10.79 -13.91 0.84
CA LYS A 36 11.73 -14.48 -0.15
C LYS A 36 11.00 -15.11 -1.34
N ILE A 37 11.23 -14.57 -2.53
CA ILE A 37 10.86 -15.24 -3.79
C ILE A 37 11.83 -16.40 -4.04
N LEU A 38 11.25 -17.57 -4.35
CA LEU A 38 11.98 -18.83 -4.61
C LEU A 38 13.02 -19.18 -3.52
N LYS A 39 12.82 -18.71 -2.28
CA LYS A 39 13.76 -18.82 -1.15
C LYS A 39 15.13 -18.14 -1.35
N LEU A 40 15.36 -17.49 -2.49
CA LEU A 40 16.67 -16.94 -2.89
C LEU A 40 16.73 -15.41 -2.80
N VAL A 41 15.68 -14.71 -3.18
CA VAL A 41 15.66 -13.24 -3.27
C VAL A 41 14.69 -12.69 -2.24
N ASP A 42 15.21 -12.03 -1.20
CA ASP A 42 14.40 -11.31 -0.21
C ASP A 42 13.97 -9.96 -0.81
N ILE A 43 12.69 -9.84 -1.12
CA ILE A 43 12.07 -8.60 -1.62
C ILE A 43 11.38 -7.80 -0.50
N GLU A 44 11.40 -8.34 0.71
CA GLU A 44 10.78 -7.77 1.91
C GLU A 44 9.27 -7.58 1.82
N THR A 45 8.65 -7.28 2.95
CA THR A 45 7.24 -6.94 3.10
C THR A 45 7.10 -5.94 4.25
N GLN A 46 5.89 -5.46 4.52
CA GLN A 46 5.66 -4.43 5.54
C GLN A 46 4.37 -4.65 6.32
N MET A 47 4.32 -3.99 7.47
CA MET A 47 3.11 -3.75 8.26
C MET A 47 3.23 -2.35 8.86
N SER A 48 2.11 -1.66 9.02
CA SER A 48 2.07 -0.38 9.71
C SER A 48 1.10 -0.42 10.88
N ILE A 49 1.33 0.42 11.88
CA ILE A 49 0.43 0.62 13.01
C ILE A 49 0.18 2.11 13.17
N ILE A 50 -1.08 2.51 13.26
CA ILE A 50 -1.51 3.89 13.50
C ILE A 50 -2.19 3.94 14.86
N GLN A 51 -1.81 4.91 15.69
CA GLN A 51 -2.63 5.27 16.86
C GLN A 51 -3.65 6.34 16.45
N LEU A 52 -4.92 6.00 16.59
CA LEU A 52 -6.06 6.88 16.34
C LEU A 52 -6.20 7.92 17.46
N ARG A 53 -6.92 9.02 17.21
CA ARG A 53 -7.19 10.08 18.21
C ARG A 53 -7.91 9.57 19.45
N ASN A 54 -8.69 8.49 19.31
CA ASN A 54 -9.37 7.84 20.43
C ASN A 54 -8.44 6.98 21.30
N GLY A 55 -7.15 6.90 20.97
CA GLY A 55 -6.12 6.14 21.69
C GLY A 55 -6.00 4.68 21.29
N LYS A 56 -6.90 4.16 20.44
CA LYS A 56 -6.85 2.80 19.89
C LYS A 56 -5.95 2.72 18.66
N PHE A 57 -5.72 1.51 18.18
CA PHE A 57 -4.76 1.23 17.12
C PHE A 57 -5.40 0.58 15.90
N LEU A 58 -5.01 1.07 14.71
CA LEU A 58 -5.29 0.45 13.43
C LEU A 58 -4.01 -0.22 12.91
N VAL A 59 -4.06 -1.53 12.67
CA VAL A 59 -2.97 -2.30 12.06
C VAL A 59 -3.24 -2.42 10.56
N ILE A 60 -2.24 -2.11 9.74
CA ILE A 60 -2.30 -2.13 8.27
C ILE A 60 -1.37 -3.21 7.75
N ASP A 61 -1.96 -4.17 7.03
CA ASP A 61 -1.38 -5.44 6.63
C ASP A 61 -0.74 -6.18 7.81
N THR A 62 -0.05 -7.29 7.53
CA THR A 62 0.59 -8.09 8.58
C THR A 62 1.92 -8.65 8.09
N VAL A 63 2.86 -8.80 9.02
CA VAL A 63 4.12 -9.51 8.78
C VAL A 63 4.25 -10.69 9.74
N GLU A 64 5.09 -11.66 9.40
CA GLU A 64 5.51 -12.68 10.36
C GLU A 64 6.15 -11.98 11.57
N MET A 65 5.71 -12.29 12.78
CA MET A 65 6.19 -11.64 13.99
C MET A 65 7.20 -12.51 14.72
N SER A 66 8.38 -11.95 15.00
CA SER A 66 9.31 -12.44 16.01
C SER A 66 8.74 -12.18 17.41
N ASP A 67 9.36 -12.83 18.41
CA ASP A 67 9.01 -12.59 19.81
C ASP A 67 9.21 -11.13 20.22
N ARG A 68 10.25 -10.47 19.69
CA ARG A 68 10.51 -9.05 19.97
C ARG A 68 9.39 -8.16 19.44
N LEU A 69 9.03 -8.29 18.16
CA LEU A 69 7.94 -7.50 17.57
C LEU A 69 6.63 -7.73 18.31
N ARG A 70 6.32 -8.98 18.65
CA ARG A 70 5.12 -9.33 19.42
C ARG A 70 5.12 -8.63 20.78
N GLN A 71 6.25 -8.60 21.49
CA GLN A 71 6.37 -7.89 22.76
C GLN A 71 6.16 -6.38 22.59
N GLU A 72 6.74 -5.77 21.56
CA GLU A 72 6.57 -4.34 21.27
C GLU A 72 5.11 -4.00 20.95
N ILE A 73 4.43 -4.81 20.12
CA ILE A 73 2.99 -4.64 19.82
C ILE A 73 2.15 -4.83 21.09
N ASN A 74 2.44 -5.84 21.90
CA ASN A 74 1.72 -6.08 23.15
C ASN A 74 1.85 -4.90 24.12
N GLN A 75 3.05 -4.34 24.26
CA GLN A 75 3.27 -3.16 25.09
C GLN A 75 2.52 -1.94 24.55
N LEU A 76 2.58 -1.72 23.23
CA LEU A 76 1.92 -0.58 22.58
C LEU A 76 0.39 -0.65 22.68
N THR A 77 -0.18 -1.85 22.54
CA THR A 77 -1.63 -2.06 22.33
C THR A 77 -2.35 -2.66 23.53
N ASN A 78 -1.70 -2.72 24.69
CA ASN A 78 -2.23 -3.41 25.88
C ASN A 78 -2.60 -4.87 25.56
N ASN A 79 -1.62 -5.66 25.13
CA ASN A 79 -1.75 -7.05 24.71
C ASN A 79 -2.82 -7.27 23.62
N GLY A 80 -2.96 -6.32 22.70
CA GLY A 80 -3.94 -6.35 21.62
C GLY A 80 -5.34 -5.86 22.00
N GLU A 81 -5.63 -5.57 23.27
CA GLU A 81 -6.96 -5.11 23.69
C GLU A 81 -7.33 -3.74 23.10
N ASN A 82 -6.34 -2.91 22.78
CA ASN A 82 -6.55 -1.60 22.16
C ASN A 82 -6.43 -1.63 20.63
N ILE A 83 -6.28 -2.80 20.00
CA ILE A 83 -6.36 -2.91 18.53
C ILE A 83 -7.83 -2.77 18.14
N GLU A 84 -8.17 -1.64 17.51
CA GLU A 84 -9.52 -1.40 17.00
C GLU A 84 -9.80 -2.28 15.79
N ALA A 85 -8.85 -2.33 14.86
CA ALA A 85 -8.96 -3.12 13.67
C ALA A 85 -7.61 -3.51 13.06
N VAL A 86 -7.63 -4.58 12.29
CA VAL A 86 -6.57 -5.01 11.39
C VAL A 86 -7.13 -4.96 9.97
N ILE A 87 -6.45 -4.28 9.05
CA ILE A 87 -6.89 -4.13 7.66
C ILE A 87 -5.90 -4.77 6.69
N GLY A 88 -6.39 -5.53 5.71
CA GLY A 88 -5.59 -6.10 4.63
C GLY A 88 -5.72 -5.30 3.34
N THR A 89 -4.70 -4.54 2.98
CA THR A 89 -4.74 -3.49 1.95
C THR A 89 -4.37 -3.98 0.56
N HIS A 90 -3.53 -5.01 0.45
CA HIS A 90 -3.16 -5.60 -0.84
C HIS A 90 -3.73 -7.02 -1.04
N PRO A 91 -4.41 -7.33 -2.16
CA PRO A 91 -5.05 -8.64 -2.37
C PRO A 91 -4.16 -9.89 -2.21
N PHE A 92 -2.83 -9.73 -2.30
CA PHE A 92 -1.88 -10.84 -2.24
C PHE A 92 -1.03 -10.87 -0.96
N HIS A 93 -1.20 -9.93 -0.03
CA HIS A 93 -0.46 -9.92 1.25
C HIS A 93 -1.17 -10.78 2.29
N THR A 94 -1.35 -12.07 1.99
CA THR A 94 -2.25 -12.94 2.76
C THR A 94 -1.53 -13.84 3.78
N LEU A 95 -0.21 -14.00 3.68
CA LEU A 95 0.50 -15.10 4.34
C LEU A 95 0.59 -14.97 5.86
N SER A 96 0.75 -13.75 6.36
CA SER A 96 0.98 -13.50 7.79
C SER A 96 -0.31 -13.30 8.60
N PHE A 97 -1.44 -13.10 7.92
CA PHE A 97 -2.74 -12.86 8.54
C PHE A 97 -3.18 -14.00 9.48
N PRO A 98 -3.08 -15.29 9.13
CA PRO A 98 -3.49 -16.37 10.04
C PRO A 98 -2.74 -16.36 11.37
N ALA A 99 -1.42 -16.19 11.34
CA ALA A 99 -0.59 -16.14 12.55
C ALA A 99 -0.86 -14.87 13.38
N PHE A 100 -1.10 -13.74 12.72
CA PHE A 100 -1.47 -12.50 13.38
C PHE A 100 -2.86 -12.60 14.04
N TYR A 101 -3.83 -13.23 13.37
CA TYR A 101 -5.16 -13.51 13.92
C TYR A 101 -5.11 -14.43 15.14
N GLN A 102 -4.29 -15.48 15.12
CA GLN A 102 -4.09 -16.32 16.30
C GLN A 102 -3.51 -15.55 17.49
N ALA A 103 -2.66 -14.55 17.23
CA ALA A 103 -2.09 -13.71 18.27
C ALA A 103 -3.10 -12.70 18.84
N TYR A 104 -3.97 -12.14 17.99
CA TYR A 104 -4.89 -11.05 18.34
C TYR A 104 -6.33 -11.31 17.89
N PRO A 105 -6.97 -12.41 18.31
CA PRO A 105 -8.24 -12.88 17.74
C PRO A 105 -9.45 -11.98 18.09
N LYS A 106 -9.30 -11.08 19.06
CA LYS A 106 -10.37 -10.17 19.50
C LYS A 106 -10.54 -8.94 18.60
N ALA A 107 -9.51 -8.59 17.83
CA ALA A 107 -9.57 -7.43 16.94
C ALA A 107 -10.59 -7.64 15.81
N ALA A 108 -11.13 -6.56 15.26
CA ALA A 108 -11.94 -6.62 14.05
C ALA A 108 -11.04 -6.69 12.80
N TYR A 109 -11.27 -7.63 11.90
CA TYR A 109 -10.48 -7.78 10.67
C TYR A 109 -11.27 -7.31 9.46
N TYR A 110 -10.68 -6.48 8.60
CA TYR A 110 -11.26 -6.03 7.34
C TYR A 110 -10.26 -6.28 6.21
N GLY A 111 -10.71 -6.68 5.03
CA GLY A 111 -9.77 -7.04 3.97
C GLY A 111 -10.32 -6.75 2.61
N THR A 112 -9.45 -6.78 1.60
CA THR A 112 -9.89 -6.76 0.20
C THR A 112 -10.82 -7.95 -0.12
N PRO A 113 -11.59 -7.90 -1.22
CA PRO A 113 -12.48 -9.00 -1.61
C PRO A 113 -11.76 -10.36 -1.70
N ARG A 114 -10.47 -10.35 -2.07
CA ARG A 114 -9.67 -11.57 -2.16
C ARG A 114 -9.34 -12.17 -0.79
N HIS A 115 -9.06 -11.34 0.23
CA HIS A 115 -8.84 -11.84 1.59
C HIS A 115 -10.05 -12.63 2.09
N LEU A 116 -11.25 -12.06 1.93
CA LEU A 116 -12.52 -12.68 2.32
C LEU A 116 -12.73 -14.03 1.60
N ARG A 117 -12.38 -14.13 0.32
CA ARG A 117 -12.50 -15.39 -0.45
C ARG A 117 -11.46 -16.44 -0.09
N ARG A 118 -10.25 -16.05 0.33
CA ARG A 118 -9.09 -16.96 0.46
C ARG A 118 -8.72 -17.32 1.89
N LEU A 119 -9.03 -16.46 2.86
CA LEU A 119 -8.69 -16.64 4.27
C LEU A 119 -9.98 -16.81 5.09
N THR A 120 -10.72 -17.89 4.82
CA THR A 120 -12.05 -18.15 5.38
C THR A 120 -12.06 -18.46 6.87
N GLU A 121 -10.90 -18.78 7.45
CA GLU A 121 -10.74 -19.00 8.90
C GLU A 121 -10.75 -17.70 9.71
N ILE A 122 -10.55 -16.55 9.05
CA ILE A 122 -10.63 -15.23 9.70
C ILE A 122 -12.07 -14.70 9.54
N PRO A 123 -12.76 -14.35 10.64
CA PRO A 123 -14.12 -13.83 10.57
C PRO A 123 -14.13 -12.34 10.17
N TRP A 124 -13.83 -12.07 8.89
CA TRP A 124 -13.77 -10.72 8.33
C TRP A 124 -15.07 -9.94 8.59
N LYS A 125 -14.93 -8.75 9.17
CA LYS A 125 -16.00 -7.82 9.54
C LYS A 125 -16.44 -6.91 8.40
N GLY A 126 -15.71 -6.87 7.29
CA GLY A 126 -16.10 -6.11 6.12
C GLY A 126 -15.07 -6.14 5.01
N ASP A 127 -15.52 -5.69 3.85
CA ASP A 127 -14.76 -5.63 2.60
C ASP A 127 -14.23 -4.21 2.40
N LEU A 128 -12.92 -4.06 2.17
CA LEU A 128 -12.32 -2.75 1.86
C LEU A 128 -12.76 -2.21 0.50
N ASN A 129 -13.42 -2.98 -0.36
CA ASN A 129 -14.07 -2.47 -1.57
C ASN A 129 -15.31 -1.62 -1.25
N ASP A 130 -15.91 -1.77 -0.06
CA ASP A 130 -17.01 -0.93 0.42
C ASP A 130 -16.48 0.40 1.00
N CYS A 131 -16.99 1.51 0.49
CA CYS A 131 -16.68 2.85 0.93
C CYS A 131 -17.00 3.12 2.40
N ASN A 132 -18.14 2.61 2.89
CA ASN A 132 -18.52 2.80 4.28
C ASN A 132 -17.51 2.14 5.23
N ILE A 133 -16.84 1.07 4.78
CA ILE A 133 -15.77 0.44 5.55
C ILE A 133 -14.51 1.30 5.51
N ARG A 134 -14.10 1.79 4.33
CA ARG A 134 -12.92 2.66 4.19
C ARG A 134 -13.03 3.98 4.98
N GLN A 135 -14.22 4.54 5.08
CA GLN A 135 -14.50 5.81 5.76
C GLN A 135 -14.62 5.69 7.29
N LYS A 136 -14.61 4.47 7.86
CA LYS A 136 -14.80 4.24 9.31
C LYS A 136 -13.84 5.01 10.21
N TRP A 137 -12.61 5.21 9.73
CA TRP A 137 -11.54 5.82 10.50
C TRP A 137 -11.27 7.27 10.10
N GLU A 138 -12.12 7.86 9.26
CA GLU A 138 -12.00 9.28 8.93
C GLU A 138 -12.37 10.17 10.14
N PRO A 139 -11.74 11.36 10.30
CA PRO A 139 -10.63 11.86 9.50
C PRO A 139 -9.24 11.46 10.02
N ASP A 140 -9.11 10.42 10.87
CA ASP A 140 -7.78 9.96 11.32
C ASP A 140 -7.01 9.28 10.19
N VAL A 141 -7.72 8.50 9.37
CA VAL A 141 -7.15 7.71 8.29
C VAL A 141 -8.05 7.83 7.09
N GLU A 142 -7.47 8.20 5.95
CA GLU A 142 -8.14 8.25 4.66
C GLU A 142 -7.68 7.09 3.78
N MET A 143 -8.59 6.47 3.04
CA MET A 143 -8.27 5.31 2.20
C MET A 143 -8.85 5.43 0.80
N ARG A 144 -8.05 5.13 -0.22
CA ARG A 144 -8.45 5.17 -1.64
C ARG A 144 -7.84 4.01 -2.41
N ILE A 145 -8.46 3.59 -3.50
CA ILE A 145 -8.10 2.48 -4.38
C ILE A 145 -7.84 3.03 -5.79
N PRO A 146 -6.60 2.95 -6.30
CA PRO A 146 -6.27 3.45 -7.63
C PRO A 146 -7.23 2.99 -8.74
N ALA A 147 -7.65 3.95 -9.55
CA ALA A 147 -8.51 3.72 -10.71
C ALA A 147 -7.74 3.14 -11.91
N GLY A 148 -8.47 2.61 -12.89
CA GLY A 148 -7.88 2.09 -14.14
C GLY A 148 -7.23 0.70 -14.01
N ALA A 149 -7.48 -0.01 -12.93
CA ALA A 149 -6.94 -1.34 -12.67
C ALA A 149 -7.89 -2.22 -11.85
N GLU A 150 -7.71 -3.54 -11.94
CA GLU A 150 -8.56 -4.53 -11.27
C GLU A 150 -8.15 -4.73 -9.81
N PHE A 151 -9.07 -4.49 -8.87
CA PHE A 151 -8.84 -4.65 -7.43
C PHE A 151 -9.58 -5.85 -6.81
N ILE A 152 -10.78 -6.20 -7.30
CA ILE A 152 -11.67 -7.19 -6.68
C ILE A 152 -11.12 -8.61 -6.90
N ASN A 153 -10.69 -8.90 -8.13
CA ASN A 153 -10.11 -10.17 -8.48
C ASN A 153 -8.98 -10.01 -9.52
N PRO A 154 -7.82 -9.48 -9.13
CA PRO A 154 -6.72 -9.24 -10.06
C PRO A 154 -6.22 -10.56 -10.66
N GLN A 155 -6.19 -10.62 -12.01
CA GLN A 155 -5.72 -11.79 -12.76
C GLN A 155 -4.61 -11.43 -13.74
N PRO A 156 -3.70 -12.37 -14.06
CA PRO A 156 -3.54 -13.66 -13.40
C PRO A 156 -2.91 -13.52 -12.01
N GLU A 157 -3.35 -14.34 -11.05
CA GLU A 157 -2.89 -14.28 -9.64
C GLU A 157 -1.36 -14.39 -9.46
N SER A 158 -0.68 -15.03 -10.41
CA SER A 158 0.77 -15.23 -10.38
C SER A 158 1.58 -13.95 -10.64
N SER A 159 0.96 -12.88 -11.14
CA SER A 159 1.72 -11.68 -11.55
C SER A 159 0.96 -10.35 -11.47
N ASN A 160 -0.37 -10.34 -11.36
CA ASN A 160 -1.13 -9.10 -11.26
C ASN A 160 -1.19 -8.58 -9.81
N HIS A 161 -0.08 -8.03 -9.33
CA HIS A 161 0.09 -7.51 -7.97
C HIS A 161 0.14 -5.98 -7.98
N PHE A 162 -0.61 -5.34 -8.89
CA PHE A 162 -0.41 -3.90 -9.13
C PHE A 162 -1.10 -3.01 -8.11
N ILE A 163 -2.33 -3.33 -7.70
CA ILE A 163 -3.20 -2.42 -6.95
C ILE A 163 -3.42 -2.89 -5.51
N CYS A 164 -3.22 -1.96 -4.59
CA CYS A 164 -3.62 -1.99 -3.19
C CYS A 164 -4.51 -0.80 -2.85
N VAL A 165 -5.14 -0.86 -1.67
CA VAL A 165 -5.68 0.32 -1.00
C VAL A 165 -4.50 1.19 -0.55
N PHE A 166 -4.50 2.47 -0.92
CA PHE A 166 -3.60 3.47 -0.39
C PHE A 166 -4.19 3.99 0.92
N VAL A 167 -3.38 4.01 1.99
CA VAL A 167 -3.81 4.46 3.32
C VAL A 167 -3.01 5.68 3.72
N TYR A 168 -3.67 6.82 3.85
CA TYR A 168 -3.06 8.08 4.27
C TYR A 168 -3.41 8.41 5.72
N HIS A 169 -2.38 8.71 6.51
CA HIS A 169 -2.52 9.21 7.88
C HIS A 169 -2.14 10.70 7.92
N PRO A 170 -3.11 11.63 8.00
CA PRO A 170 -2.84 13.07 7.94
C PRO A 170 -1.89 13.57 9.03
N THR A 171 -2.04 13.08 10.27
CA THR A 171 -1.24 13.55 11.42
C THR A 171 0.26 13.27 11.25
N SER A 172 0.63 12.09 10.74
CA SER A 172 2.04 11.78 10.47
C SER A 172 2.50 12.19 9.07
N ARG A 173 1.57 12.64 8.22
CA ARG A 173 1.78 12.85 6.79
C ARG A 173 2.43 11.62 6.12
N THR A 174 1.97 10.43 6.48
CA THR A 174 2.52 9.16 5.95
C THR A 174 1.51 8.47 5.07
N LEU A 175 1.94 8.09 3.88
CA LEU A 175 1.22 7.24 2.96
C LEU A 175 1.73 5.80 3.06
N HIS A 176 0.86 4.86 3.38
CA HIS A 176 1.14 3.44 3.22
C HIS A 176 0.65 3.00 1.83
N VAL A 177 1.57 2.48 1.03
CA VAL A 177 1.29 1.89 -0.27
C VAL A 177 1.99 0.55 -0.34
N ASP A 178 1.30 -0.49 -0.75
CA ASP A 178 1.94 -1.78 -0.92
C ASP A 178 2.78 -1.85 -2.20
N ASP A 179 2.36 -2.68 -3.14
CA ASP A 179 3.19 -3.03 -4.27
C ASP A 179 3.16 -1.93 -5.34
N THR A 180 2.07 -1.14 -5.44
CA THR A 180 1.82 -0.18 -6.53
C THR A 180 2.99 0.74 -6.82
N ILE A 181 3.61 1.29 -5.77
CA ILE A 181 4.83 2.09 -5.84
C ILE A 181 5.90 1.39 -5.03
N MET A 182 7.04 1.15 -5.66
CA MET A 182 8.23 0.60 -5.02
C MET A 182 9.25 1.71 -4.79
N TYR A 183 9.93 1.65 -3.64
CA TYR A 183 11.02 2.58 -3.31
C TYR A 183 12.33 1.83 -3.14
N ALA A 184 13.19 1.91 -4.15
CA ALA A 184 14.50 1.30 -4.13
C ALA A 184 15.50 2.17 -3.40
N GLU A 185 15.51 2.13 -2.06
CA GLU A 185 16.53 2.85 -1.29
C GLU A 185 17.92 2.35 -1.68
N LYS A 186 18.27 1.11 -1.33
CA LYS A 186 19.56 0.49 -1.70
C LYS A 186 19.34 -0.77 -2.53
N PRO A 187 19.06 -0.63 -3.84
CA PRO A 187 18.88 -1.81 -4.68
C PRO A 187 20.11 -2.72 -4.59
N GLY A 188 19.88 -4.02 -4.39
CA GLY A 188 20.93 -5.03 -4.48
C GLY A 188 21.56 -5.05 -5.89
N PHE A 189 22.70 -5.73 -6.04
CA PHE A 189 23.47 -5.75 -7.28
C PHE A 189 22.62 -6.11 -8.52
N LEU A 190 21.75 -7.12 -8.41
CA LEU A 190 20.87 -7.53 -9.51
C LEU A 190 19.88 -6.43 -9.91
N LEU A 191 19.27 -5.74 -8.94
CA LEU A 191 18.32 -4.65 -9.23
C LEU A 191 19.02 -3.44 -9.84
N LYS A 192 20.27 -3.15 -9.44
CA LYS A 192 21.10 -2.13 -10.11
C LYS A 192 21.36 -2.47 -11.58
N LEU A 193 21.58 -3.74 -11.92
CA LEU A 193 21.76 -4.19 -13.30
C LEU A 193 20.49 -3.99 -14.14
N PHE A 194 19.31 -4.09 -13.52
CA PHE A 194 18.01 -3.75 -14.13
C PHE A 194 17.68 -2.25 -14.11
N GLY A 195 18.64 -1.38 -13.76
CA GLY A 195 18.53 0.08 -13.87
C GLY A 195 17.97 0.79 -12.64
N TYR A 196 17.73 0.09 -11.52
CA TYR A 196 17.31 0.74 -10.27
C TYR A 196 18.49 1.49 -9.64
N LYS A 197 18.36 2.81 -9.53
CA LYS A 197 19.33 3.68 -8.84
C LYS A 197 19.00 3.76 -7.35
N HIS A 198 19.97 4.19 -6.55
CA HIS A 198 19.74 4.51 -5.14
C HIS A 198 18.66 5.59 -5.01
N GLY A 199 17.68 5.35 -4.14
CA GLY A 199 16.55 6.25 -3.91
C GLY A 199 15.54 6.33 -5.06
N ALA A 200 15.54 5.37 -6.01
CA ALA A 200 14.61 5.41 -7.13
C ALA A 200 13.20 4.98 -6.70
N MET A 201 12.18 5.76 -7.06
CA MET A 201 10.79 5.31 -7.05
C MET A 201 10.39 4.77 -8.42
N ALA A 202 9.58 3.72 -8.43
CA ALA A 202 9.04 3.14 -9.64
C ALA A 202 7.65 2.54 -9.39
N PHE A 203 6.81 2.49 -10.41
CA PHE A 203 5.61 1.65 -10.37
C PHE A 203 5.99 0.17 -10.42
N HIS A 204 5.18 -0.67 -9.76
CA HIS A 204 5.37 -2.12 -9.82
C HIS A 204 5.45 -2.63 -11.28
N PRO A 205 6.31 -3.61 -11.62
CA PRO A 205 6.51 -4.03 -13.01
C PRO A 205 5.26 -4.56 -13.71
N SER A 206 4.27 -5.08 -12.96
CA SER A 206 3.01 -5.57 -13.51
C SER A 206 2.20 -4.48 -14.23
N ILE A 207 2.47 -3.19 -14.00
CA ILE A 207 1.88 -2.09 -14.78
C ILE A 207 2.12 -2.24 -16.29
N LYS A 208 3.21 -2.90 -16.70
CA LYS A 208 3.59 -3.10 -18.11
C LYS A 208 2.86 -4.30 -18.76
N SER A 209 2.15 -5.09 -17.96
CA SER A 209 1.45 -6.32 -18.39
C SER A 209 -0.03 -6.30 -17.99
N SER A 210 -0.38 -6.88 -16.85
CA SER A 210 -1.76 -7.12 -16.39
C SER A 210 -2.24 -6.15 -15.33
N GLY A 211 -1.37 -5.24 -14.86
CA GLY A 211 -1.67 -4.34 -13.76
C GLY A 211 -2.80 -3.36 -14.06
N LEU A 212 -2.84 -2.81 -15.28
CA LEU A 212 -3.92 -1.94 -15.74
C LEU A 212 -4.92 -2.73 -16.58
N TYR A 213 -6.18 -2.27 -16.61
CA TYR A 213 -7.17 -2.85 -17.50
C TYR A 213 -6.68 -2.79 -18.97
N PRO A 214 -7.01 -3.79 -19.80
CA PRO A 214 -6.53 -3.89 -21.17
C PRO A 214 -7.27 -2.96 -22.15
N THR A 215 -7.61 -1.74 -21.71
CA THR A 215 -8.28 -0.71 -22.51
C THR A 215 -7.31 0.45 -22.79
N SER A 216 -7.59 1.28 -23.80
CA SER A 216 -6.73 2.44 -24.10
C SER A 216 -6.79 3.53 -23.03
N ASP A 217 -7.87 3.60 -22.25
CA ASP A 217 -8.11 4.70 -21.31
C ASP A 217 -7.53 4.42 -19.92
N ALA A 218 -7.39 3.15 -19.55
CA ALA A 218 -6.92 2.72 -18.24
C ALA A 218 -5.60 3.37 -17.78
N PRO A 219 -4.55 3.50 -18.62
CA PRO A 219 -3.34 4.22 -18.22
C PRO A 219 -3.55 5.70 -17.91
N HIS A 220 -4.45 6.37 -18.62
CA HIS A 220 -4.76 7.78 -18.38
C HIS A 220 -5.62 7.97 -17.13
N ILE A 221 -6.58 7.07 -16.90
CA ILE A 221 -7.41 7.05 -15.70
C ILE A 221 -6.56 6.82 -14.45
N PHE A 222 -5.64 5.85 -14.47
CA PHE A 222 -4.69 5.65 -13.38
C PHE A 222 -3.81 6.88 -13.13
N ARG A 223 -3.27 7.47 -14.20
CA ARG A 223 -2.47 8.71 -14.11
C ARG A 223 -3.27 9.85 -13.47
N ASP A 224 -4.50 10.08 -13.91
CA ASP A 224 -5.31 11.18 -13.43
C ASP A 224 -5.78 10.95 -11.99
N TRP A 225 -6.05 9.70 -11.60
CA TRP A 225 -6.23 9.33 -10.19
C TRP A 225 -5.00 9.65 -9.34
N MET A 226 -3.79 9.30 -9.80
CA MET A 226 -2.53 9.62 -9.10
C MET A 226 -2.34 11.13 -8.94
N ARG A 227 -2.70 11.94 -9.96
CA ARG A 227 -2.67 13.41 -9.89
C ARG A 227 -3.66 13.95 -8.86
N ASN A 228 -4.87 13.38 -8.79
CA ASN A 228 -5.88 13.75 -7.80
C ASN A 228 -5.40 13.43 -6.39
N MET A 229 -4.84 12.25 -6.17
CA MET A 229 -4.24 11.87 -4.88
C MET A 229 -3.13 12.83 -4.47
N LEU A 230 -2.20 13.18 -5.38
CA LEU A 230 -1.14 14.16 -5.09
C LEU A 230 -1.69 15.55 -4.76
N ARG A 231 -2.80 15.97 -5.35
CA ARG A 231 -3.43 17.25 -5.00
C ARG A 231 -4.05 17.21 -3.61
N ASP A 232 -4.69 16.11 -3.26
CA ASP A 232 -5.53 16.01 -2.07
C ASP A 232 -4.72 15.63 -0.81
N TRP A 233 -3.65 14.83 -0.96
CA TRP A 233 -2.88 14.30 0.17
C TRP A 233 -1.47 14.89 0.26
N PRO A 234 -1.19 15.79 1.21
CA PRO A 234 0.13 16.38 1.41
C PRO A 234 1.02 15.46 2.27
N PHE A 235 1.30 14.24 1.81
CA PHE A 235 2.19 13.32 2.51
C PHE A 235 3.67 13.73 2.41
N GLU A 236 4.47 13.45 3.43
CA GLU A 236 5.94 13.61 3.42
C GLU A 236 6.65 12.27 3.35
N ASN A 237 6.03 11.23 3.88
CA ASN A 237 6.59 9.89 4.00
C ASN A 237 5.78 8.91 3.18
N ILE A 238 6.43 7.90 2.62
CA ILE A 238 5.76 6.79 1.94
C ILE A 238 6.40 5.45 2.33
N CYS A 239 5.57 4.53 2.83
CA CYS A 239 5.94 3.15 3.16
C CYS A 239 5.54 2.25 2.01
N CYS A 240 6.53 1.68 1.30
CA CYS A 240 6.33 0.75 0.17
C CYS A 240 6.53 -0.70 0.61
N ALA A 241 5.76 -1.66 0.08
CA ALA A 241 5.88 -3.06 0.48
C ALA A 241 7.30 -3.61 0.27
N HIS A 242 7.84 -3.31 -0.91
CA HIS A 242 9.15 -3.79 -1.31
C HIS A 242 10.21 -2.70 -1.22
N MET A 243 11.41 -3.13 -0.83
CA MET A 243 12.67 -2.39 -0.87
C MET A 243 12.89 -1.25 0.13
N GLY A 244 11.86 -0.57 0.64
CA GLY A 244 12.07 0.40 1.72
C GLY A 244 10.96 1.41 1.97
N VAL A 245 11.28 2.36 2.84
CA VAL A 245 10.43 3.48 3.24
C VAL A 245 11.15 4.79 2.92
N LYS A 246 10.48 5.69 2.22
CA LYS A 246 11.00 7.04 1.97
C LYS A 246 10.48 7.98 3.06
N ILE A 247 11.39 8.56 3.82
CA ILE A 247 11.11 9.58 4.83
C ILE A 247 11.43 10.97 4.24
N GLY A 248 10.48 11.89 4.36
CA GLY A 248 10.53 13.27 3.86
C GLY A 248 10.50 13.40 2.33
N GLY A 249 9.84 14.42 1.78
CA GLY A 249 9.88 14.72 0.34
C GLY A 249 9.27 13.64 -0.58
N ALA A 250 8.60 12.62 -0.04
CA ALA A 250 8.01 11.55 -0.83
C ALA A 250 7.00 12.05 -1.86
N HIS A 251 6.25 13.11 -1.55
CA HIS A 251 5.30 13.70 -2.48
C HIS A 251 5.95 14.25 -3.74
N ALA A 252 7.09 14.93 -3.61
CA ALA A 252 7.88 15.43 -4.73
C ALA A 252 8.46 14.28 -5.58
N ASP A 253 8.90 13.20 -4.92
CA ASP A 253 9.43 12.02 -5.61
C ASP A 253 8.32 11.28 -6.38
N VAL A 254 7.11 11.13 -5.81
CA VAL A 254 5.96 10.54 -6.50
C VAL A 254 5.50 11.43 -7.66
N THR A 255 5.53 12.76 -7.49
CA THR A 255 5.26 13.71 -8.58
C THR A 255 6.27 13.53 -9.73
N THR A 256 7.55 13.40 -9.40
CA THR A 256 8.62 13.15 -10.38
C THR A 256 8.44 11.81 -11.08
N LEU A 257 8.12 10.74 -10.34
CA LEU A 257 7.79 9.43 -10.89
C LEU A 257 6.65 9.54 -11.89
N LEU A 258 5.53 10.19 -11.52
CA LEU A 258 4.35 10.32 -12.35
C LEU A 258 4.65 11.06 -13.67
N ASN A 259 5.37 12.18 -13.59
CA ASN A 259 5.80 12.95 -14.76
C ASN A 259 6.73 12.14 -15.68
N SER A 260 7.66 11.38 -15.09
CA SER A 260 8.58 10.53 -15.86
C SER A 260 7.90 9.33 -16.52
N ALA A 261 6.72 8.93 -16.02
CA ALA A 261 5.93 7.81 -16.52
C ALA A 261 4.98 8.18 -17.66
N GLU A 262 4.82 9.45 -18.05
CA GLU A 262 3.96 9.86 -19.17
C GLU A 262 4.23 9.08 -20.47
N PRO A 263 5.49 8.87 -20.92
CA PRO A 263 5.76 8.06 -22.11
C PRO A 263 5.32 6.60 -21.96
N LEU A 264 5.38 6.05 -20.73
CA LEU A 264 4.90 4.70 -20.46
C LEU A 264 3.37 4.64 -20.61
N PHE A 265 2.63 5.59 -20.03
CA PHE A 265 1.17 5.61 -20.14
C PHE A 265 0.72 5.74 -21.60
N ALA A 266 1.33 6.64 -22.37
CA ALA A 266 1.05 6.79 -23.79
C ALA A 266 1.33 5.50 -24.57
N LYS A 267 2.46 4.84 -24.29
CA LYS A 267 2.82 3.56 -24.93
C LYS A 267 1.82 2.45 -24.60
N LEU A 268 1.38 2.35 -23.35
CA LEU A 268 0.40 1.34 -22.93
C LEU A 268 -0.97 1.58 -23.55
N SER A 269 -1.42 2.84 -23.58
CA SER A 269 -2.68 3.24 -24.22
C SER A 269 -2.71 2.85 -25.69
N GLU A 270 -1.66 3.22 -26.44
CA GLU A 270 -1.53 2.90 -27.87
C GLU A 270 -1.43 1.39 -28.13
N LYS A 271 -0.71 0.66 -27.27
CA LYS A 271 -0.62 -0.80 -27.34
C LYS A 271 -2.01 -1.45 -27.19
N ASN A 272 -2.79 -0.99 -26.21
CA ASN A 272 -4.12 -1.55 -25.94
C ASN A 272 -5.11 -1.20 -27.06
N ARG A 273 -5.06 0.04 -27.59
CA ARG A 273 -5.86 0.47 -28.75
C ARG A 273 -5.64 -0.41 -29.97
N LYS A 274 -4.37 -0.74 -30.28
CA LYS A 274 -4.03 -1.63 -31.40
C LYS A 274 -4.49 -3.08 -31.20
N LYS A 275 -4.49 -3.55 -29.96
CA LYS A 275 -4.87 -4.93 -29.63
C LYS A 275 -6.39 -5.11 -29.65
N ASN A 276 -7.14 -4.10 -29.23
CA ASN A 276 -8.60 -4.12 -29.09
C ASN A 276 -9.23 -2.86 -29.76
N PRO A 277 -9.24 -2.78 -31.10
CA PRO A 277 -9.84 -1.65 -31.80
C PRO A 277 -11.36 -1.65 -31.61
N GLY A 278 -11.87 -0.76 -30.75
CA GLY A 278 -13.30 -0.60 -30.45
C GLY A 278 -13.67 -0.63 -28.96
N ASP A 279 -12.75 -1.03 -28.07
CA ASP A 279 -12.96 -1.05 -26.62
C ASP A 279 -12.68 0.32 -25.96
N GLU A 280 -13.22 1.39 -26.54
CA GLU A 280 -13.42 2.63 -25.80
C GLU A 280 -14.52 2.37 -24.78
N ILE A 281 -14.29 2.73 -23.52
CA ILE A 281 -15.26 2.42 -22.48
C ILE A 281 -16.45 3.35 -22.65
N PRO A 282 -17.68 2.82 -22.81
CA PRO A 282 -18.88 3.64 -22.81
C PRO A 282 -18.93 4.48 -21.52
N PRO A 283 -19.34 5.76 -21.58
CA PRO A 283 -19.33 6.68 -20.42
C PRO A 283 -20.02 6.12 -19.16
N ASP A 284 -20.96 5.21 -19.36
CA ASP A 284 -21.79 4.50 -18.39
C ASP A 284 -21.08 3.33 -17.68
N ASN A 285 -19.95 2.82 -18.21
CA ASN A 285 -19.15 1.76 -17.59
C ASN A 285 -18.00 2.27 -16.69
N HIS A 286 -17.87 3.59 -16.56
CA HIS A 286 -16.87 4.26 -15.72
C HIS A 286 -17.00 3.95 -14.22
N SER A 287 -18.15 3.44 -13.76
CA SER A 287 -18.34 2.94 -12.40
C SER A 287 -17.46 1.73 -12.07
N HIS A 288 -17.16 0.87 -13.07
CA HIS A 288 -16.38 -0.36 -12.88
C HIS A 288 -14.86 -0.15 -12.81
N MET A 289 -14.36 1.05 -13.13
CA MET A 289 -12.92 1.36 -13.08
C MET A 289 -12.57 2.45 -12.07
N ASN A 290 -13.45 2.76 -11.12
CA ASN A 290 -13.28 3.83 -10.12
C ASN A 290 -12.97 5.21 -10.75
N VAL A 291 -13.58 5.53 -11.91
CA VAL A 291 -13.16 6.66 -12.77
C VAL A 291 -13.55 8.04 -12.22
N SER A 292 -14.49 8.14 -11.27
CA SER A 292 -14.98 9.43 -10.76
C SER A 292 -13.99 10.19 -9.86
N GLY A 293 -12.85 9.62 -9.48
CA GLY A 293 -11.88 10.27 -8.58
C GLY A 293 -12.37 10.46 -7.13
N HIS A 294 -13.67 10.33 -6.89
CA HIS A 294 -14.30 10.09 -5.61
C HIS A 294 -14.87 8.68 -5.66
N GLU A 295 -14.08 7.71 -5.19
CA GLU A 295 -14.49 6.30 -5.14
C GLU A 295 -15.74 6.07 -4.27
N CYS A 296 -16.09 7.06 -3.44
CA CYS A 296 -17.15 6.99 -2.44
C CYS A 296 -18.25 8.05 -2.59
N GLY A 297 -18.32 8.70 -3.77
CA GLY A 297 -19.26 9.79 -4.04
C GLY A 297 -18.60 11.15 -4.01
#